data_AF-A0A7K0ZRP0-F1
#
_entry.id   AF-A0A7K0ZRP0-F1
#
_cell.length_a   1.000
_cell.length_b   1.000
_cell.length_c   1.000
_cell.angle_alpha   90.00
_cell.angle_beta   90.00
_cell.angle_gamma   90.00
#
_symmetry.space_group_name_H-M   'P 1'
#
loop_
_entity.id
_entity.type
_entity.pdbx_description
1 polymer ?
#
loop_
_entity_poly.entity_id
_entity_poly.type
_entity_poly.pdbx_seq_one_letter_code
_entity_poly.pdbx_strand_id
1 'polypeptide(L)'
;MVAVVMRTYERPIMLARAIASVQNQTFRDWTLIIVNNGGNPGPVEDVVRVAKSATPCGDIQVLHLSERVGMEEASNRGLAATESDFFA
;
A
#
# COMPACT_ATOMS: atom_id res chain seq x y z
N MET A 1 1.52 14.50 -7.91
CA MET A 1 1.19 13.30 -7.13
C MET A 1 2.47 12.61 -6.68
N VAL A 2 2.47 11.98 -5.50
CA VAL A 2 3.55 11.11 -5.00
C VAL A 2 3.01 9.70 -4.80
N ALA A 3 3.72 8.69 -5.31
CA ALA A 3 3.41 7.29 -5.04
C ALA A 3 4.12 6.81 -3.78
N VAL A 4 3.37 6.31 -2.81
CA VAL A 4 3.93 5.67 -1.61
C VAL A 4 3.84 4.17 -1.81
N VAL A 5 4.97 3.46 -1.81
CA VAL A 5 5.00 2.00 -1.99
C VAL A 5 5.20 1.32 -0.65
N MET A 6 4.19 0.57 -0.21
CA MET A 6 4.18 -0.10 1.08
C MET A 6 4.09 -1.61 0.91
N ARG A 7 5.10 -2.33 1.39
CA ARG A 7 5.11 -3.79 1.37
C ARG A 7 4.59 -4.37 2.68
N THR A 8 3.85 -5.46 2.59
CA THR A 8 3.34 -6.19 3.76
C THR A 8 3.38 -7.69 3.52
N TYR A 9 3.50 -8.45 4.60
CA TYR A 9 3.39 -9.91 4.61
C TYR A 9 2.89 -10.32 6.00
N GLU A 10 1.66 -10.85 6.06
CA GLU A 10 1.03 -11.42 7.27
C GLU A 10 1.04 -10.49 8.50
N ARG A 11 0.88 -9.17 8.30
CA ARG A 11 0.99 -8.14 9.35
C ARG A 11 -0.16 -7.11 9.30
N PRO A 12 -1.43 -7.52 9.39
CA PRO A 12 -2.59 -6.64 9.19
C PRO A 12 -2.64 -5.46 10.18
N ILE A 13 -2.25 -5.66 11.45
CA ILE A 13 -2.27 -4.58 12.46
C ILE A 13 -1.22 -3.50 12.14
N MET A 14 -0.01 -3.90 11.73
CA MET A 14 1.03 -2.92 11.34
C MET A 14 0.65 -2.22 10.04
N LEU A 15 0.06 -2.95 9.08
CA LEU A 15 -0.45 -2.37 7.84
C LEU A 15 -1.48 -1.28 8.13
N ALA A 16 -2.46 -1.56 8.99
CA ALA A 16 -3.49 -0.57 9.34
C ALA A 16 -2.89 0.72 9.94
N ARG A 17 -1.91 0.58 10.85
CA ARG A 17 -1.21 1.73 11.43
C ARG A 17 -0.41 2.51 10.39
N ALA A 18 0.25 1.82 9.48
CA ALA A 18 1.06 2.44 8.44
C ALA A 18 0.19 3.20 7.43
N ILE A 19 -0.94 2.63 7.01
CA ILE A 19 -1.91 3.34 6.15
C ILE A 19 -2.45 4.60 6.85
N ALA A 20 -2.84 4.48 8.12
CA ALA A 20 -3.31 5.64 8.90
C ALA A 20 -2.24 6.74 9.02
N SER A 21 -0.96 6.37 9.09
CA SER A 21 0.14 7.34 9.08
C SER A 21 0.22 8.12 7.77
N VAL A 22 0.00 7.46 6.62
CA VAL A 22 -0.03 8.13 5.30
C VAL A 22 -1.29 9.00 5.16
N GLN A 23 -2.44 8.55 5.65
CA GLN A 23 -3.69 9.33 5.58
C GLN A 23 -3.66 10.61 6.44
N ASN A 24 -2.97 10.58 7.58
CA ASN A 24 -2.92 11.69 8.53
C ASN A 24 -1.87 12.77 8.22
N GLN A 25 -1.13 12.63 7.13
CA GLN A 25 -0.10 13.60 6.76
C GLN A 25 -0.70 14.83 6.04
N THR A 26 0.09 15.89 5.90
CA THR A 26 -0.39 17.19 5.40
C THR A 26 -0.45 17.29 3.89
N PHE A 27 0.43 16.59 3.17
CA PHE A 27 0.40 16.50 1.71
C PHE A 27 -0.74 15.56 1.28
N ARG A 28 -1.57 16.00 0.33
CA ARG A 28 -2.84 15.32 0.00
C ARG A 28 -2.88 14.68 -1.37
N ASP A 29 -1.93 15.01 -2.24
CA ASP A 29 -1.87 14.52 -3.62
C ASP A 29 -0.98 13.26 -3.72
N TRP A 30 -1.47 12.15 -3.18
CA TRP A 30 -0.75 10.88 -3.14
C TRP A 30 -1.59 9.69 -3.58
N THR A 31 -0.89 8.64 -4.02
CA THR A 31 -1.44 7.30 -4.19
C THR A 31 -0.62 6.33 -3.34
N LEU A 32 -1.29 5.43 -2.62
CA LEU A 32 -0.66 4.42 -1.77
C LEU A 32 -0.81 3.05 -2.42
N ILE A 33 0.32 2.44 -2.76
CA ILE A 33 0.39 1.14 -3.42
C ILE A 33 0.84 0.12 -2.39
N ILE A 34 -0.09 -0.73 -1.97
CA ILE A 34 0.16 -1.79 -0.99
C ILE A 34 0.52 -3.06 -1.74
N VAL A 35 1.73 -3.56 -1.54
CA VAL A 35 2.17 -4.84 -2.10
C VAL A 35 2.08 -5.93 -1.03
N ASN A 36 1.10 -6.80 -1.15
CA ASN A 36 1.00 -8.02 -0.34
C ASN A 36 1.92 -9.09 -0.92
N ASN A 37 3.05 -9.34 -0.25
CA ASN A 37 4.15 -10.14 -0.76
C ASN A 37 3.98 -11.66 -0.49
N GLY A 38 2.93 -12.26 -1.07
CA GLY A 38 2.63 -13.69 -0.91
C GLY A 38 1.84 -14.06 0.35
N GLY A 39 1.33 -13.08 1.10
CA GLY A 39 0.49 -13.32 2.27
C GLY A 39 -0.99 -13.55 1.90
N ASN A 40 -1.82 -13.90 2.89
CA ASN A 40 -3.27 -14.03 2.68
C ASN A 40 -3.89 -12.68 2.26
N PRO A 41 -4.58 -12.61 1.10
CA PRO A 41 -5.25 -11.38 0.64
C PRO A 41 -6.36 -10.88 1.56
N GLY A 42 -7.14 -11.78 2.19
CA GLY A 42 -8.34 -11.42 2.95
C GLY A 42 -8.09 -10.39 4.05
N PRO A 43 -7.14 -10.63 4.98
CA PRO A 43 -6.80 -9.65 6.01
C PRO A 43 -6.27 -8.32 5.48
N VAL A 44 -5.61 -8.30 4.32
CA VAL A 44 -5.13 -7.06 3.68
C VAL A 44 -6.32 -6.28 3.13
N GLU A 45 -7.23 -6.94 2.43
CA GLU A 45 -8.44 -6.34 1.87
C GLU A 45 -9.37 -5.80 2.96
N ASP A 46 -9.48 -6.49 4.09
CA ASP A 46 -10.23 -6.01 5.25
C ASP A 46 -9.66 -4.70 5.79
N VAL A 47 -8.34 -4.63 5.96
CA VAL A 47 -7.65 -3.41 6.42
C VAL A 47 -7.83 -2.27 5.41
N VAL A 48 -7.67 -2.54 4.11
CA VAL A 48 -7.77 -1.54 3.05
C VAL A 48 -9.20 -1.03 2.90
N ARG A 49 -10.21 -1.90 2.99
CA ARG A 49 -11.62 -1.51 2.97
C ARG A 49 -11.95 -0.55 4.10
N VAL A 50 -11.51 -0.84 5.32
CA VAL A 50 -11.68 0.06 6.47
C VAL A 50 -10.95 1.38 6.23
N ALA A 51 -9.69 1.33 5.78
CA ALA A 51 -8.91 2.54 5.52
C ALA A 51 -9.59 3.44 4.46
N LYS A 52 -10.03 2.88 3.32
CA LYS A 52 -10.72 3.61 2.25
C LYS A 52 -11.98 4.32 2.73
N SER A 53 -12.73 3.70 3.63
CA SER A 53 -13.94 4.33 4.21
C SER A 53 -13.64 5.57 5.06
N ALA A 54 -12.41 5.67 5.58
CA ALA A 54 -11.93 6.78 6.39
C ALA A 54 -11.09 7.79 5.60
N THR A 55 -10.78 7.54 4.33
CA THR A 55 -9.89 8.37 3.51
C THR A 55 -10.64 9.56 2.91
N PRO A 56 -10.35 10.82 3.30
CA PRO A 56 -10.95 11.99 2.66
C PRO A 56 -10.22 12.41 1.36
N CYS A 57 -9.01 11.89 1.11
CA CYS A 57 -8.14 12.28 0.00
C CYS A 57 -7.09 11.21 -0.34
N GLY A 58 -6.63 11.18 -1.59
CA GLY A 58 -5.66 10.19 -2.08
C GLY A 58 -6.33 8.86 -2.46
N ASP A 59 -5.58 8.01 -3.18
CA ASP A 59 -6.04 6.70 -3.62
C ASP A 59 -5.24 5.58 -2.94
N ILE A 60 -5.85 4.42 -2.74
CA ILE A 60 -5.20 3.23 -2.18
C ILE A 60 -5.41 2.06 -3.13
N GLN A 61 -4.33 1.46 -3.58
CA GLN A 61 -4.32 0.32 -4.48
C GLN A 61 -3.62 -0.86 -3.82
N VAL A 62 -4.03 -2.08 -4.17
CA VAL A 62 -3.46 -3.30 -3.61
C VAL A 62 -2.98 -4.20 -4.73
N LEU A 63 -1.73 -4.63 -4.64
CA LEU A 63 -1.13 -5.64 -5.48
C LEU A 63 -0.85 -6.89 -4.65
N HIS A 64 -1.57 -7.97 -4.92
CA HIS A 64 -1.29 -9.26 -4.31
C HIS A 64 -0.33 -10.05 -5.19
N LEU A 65 0.82 -10.41 -4.63
CA LEU A 65 1.74 -11.35 -5.26
C LEU A 65 1.33 -12.77 -4.87
N SER A 66 1.35 -13.67 -5.86
CA SER A 66 1.03 -15.09 -5.66
C SER A 66 2.09 -15.84 -4.85
N GLU A 67 3.30 -15.32 -4.81
CA GLU A 67 4.42 -15.87 -4.07
C GLU A 67 5.17 -14.77 -3.32
N ARG A 68 5.97 -15.19 -2.34
CA ARG A 68 6.81 -14.28 -1.57
C ARG A 68 8.14 -14.10 -2.30
N VAL A 69 8.41 -12.86 -2.70
CA VAL A 69 9.66 -12.47 -3.36
C VAL A 69 10.56 -11.63 -2.46
N GLY A 70 11.76 -11.33 -2.96
CA GLY A 70 12.74 -10.46 -2.29
C GLY A 70 12.21 -9.04 -2.01
N MET A 71 12.93 -8.33 -1.15
CA MET A 71 12.54 -6.98 -0.70
C MET A 71 12.46 -6.01 -1.88
N GLU A 72 13.47 -6.05 -2.73
CA GLU A 72 13.71 -5.21 -3.89
C GLU A 72 12.71 -5.53 -4.99
N GLU A 73 12.48 -6.82 -5.26
CA GLU A 73 11.51 -7.23 -6.26
C GLU A 73 10.10 -6.77 -5.90
N ALA A 74 9.66 -7.01 -4.66
CA ALA A 74 8.34 -6.55 -4.22
C ALA A 74 8.20 -5.02 -4.32
N SER A 75 9.26 -4.25 -4.05
CA SER A 75 9.23 -2.79 -4.19
C SER A 75 9.13 -2.40 -5.65
N ASN A 76 9.92 -3.03 -6.52
CA ASN A 76 9.92 -2.75 -7.96
C ASN A 76 8.57 -3.09 -8.61
N ARG A 77 7.91 -4.17 -8.18
CA ARG A 77 6.55 -4.51 -8.62
C ARG A 77 5.54 -3.43 -8.21
N GLY A 78 5.67 -2.88 -7.01
CA GLY A 78 4.86 -1.75 -6.54
C GLY A 78 5.11 -0.47 -7.35
N LEU A 79 6.38 -0.14 -7.61
CA LEU A 79 6.76 1.02 -8.42
C LEU A 79 6.27 0.90 -9.86
N ALA A 80 6.32 -0.30 -10.45
CA ALA A 80 5.80 -0.55 -11.80
C ALA A 80 4.27 -0.41 -11.91
N ALA A 81 3.54 -0.37 -10.78
CA ALA A 81 2.10 -0.19 -10.75
C ALA A 81 1.66 1.29 -10.76
N THR A 82 2.59 2.24 -10.89
CA THR A 82 2.31 3.67 -10.93
C THR A 82 3.07 4.38 -12.04
N GLU A 83 2.50 5.48 -12.51
CA GLU A 83 3.13 6.40 -13.47
C GLU A 83 3.61 7.70 -12.79
N SER A 84 3.66 7.74 -11.46
CA SER A 84 4.08 8.92 -10.69
C SER A 84 5.57 9.23 -10.88
N ASP A 85 5.91 10.49 -11.17
CA ASP A 85 7.30 10.97 -11.28
C ASP A 85 8.08 10.92 -9.94
N PHE A 86 7.36 10.91 -8.82
CA PHE A 86 7.92 10.84 -7.47
C PHE A 86 7.41 9.62 -6.71
N PHE A 87 8.30 8.97 -5.97
CA PHE A 87 7.97 7.83 -5.12
C PHE A 87 8.65 7.90 -3.74
N ALA A 88 8.04 7.25 -2.76
CA ALA A 88 8.52 7.10 -1.39
C ALA A 88 8.29 5.68 -0.86
#